data_AF-A0A1R4KVN6-F1
#
_entry.id   AF-A0A1R4KVN6-F1
#
_cell.length_a   1.000
_cell.length_b   1.000
_cell.length_c   1.000
_cell.angle_alpha   90.00
_cell.angle_beta   90.00
_cell.angle_gamma   90.00
#
_symmetry.space_group_name_H-M   'P 1'
#
loop_
_entity.id
_entity.type
_entity.pdbx_description
1 polymer ?
#
loop_
_entity_poly.entity_id
_entity_poly.type
_entity_poly.pdbx_seq_one_letter_code
_entity_poly.pdbx_strand_id
1 'polypeptide(L)'
;MVILLILTSQLAVNCSSDDDLINDGIENSTVWMDDLESSLGKGTKAKLMEWIGAGLDKTKLKEAFSTTSDKADLMEDLENSVSIYHQRVYVKDWDNIPGIEKSDYAPNGLIAGESNPEWSSPDLDLPAVEAANFVDATPVSLPEGSKIYRITGGNPAGGYWTIEKPGSIGDVIGGTAVQPAWNNFSKFYEYQVPKAQTLNVWQGTTARQPIAEGIVNPHLPGGEQQIFVPLVLRDDAFKKLVTEIPLPW
;
A
#
# COMPACT_ATOMS: atom_id res chain seq x y z
N MET A 1 -46.61 -34.59 -63.44
CA MET A 1 -46.52 -36.06 -63.52
C MET A 1 -45.05 -36.41 -63.73
N VAL A 2 -44.41 -37.04 -62.73
CA VAL A 2 -43.26 -37.98 -62.85
C VAL A 2 -41.92 -37.36 -63.35
N ILE A 3 -40.71 -37.56 -62.80
CA ILE A 3 -40.15 -38.27 -61.63
C ILE A 3 -38.73 -37.70 -61.39
N LEU A 4 -38.33 -37.69 -60.11
CA LEU A 4 -37.01 -37.80 -59.47
C LEU A 4 -35.79 -38.26 -60.32
N LEU A 5 -34.59 -37.71 -60.07
CA LEU A 5 -33.47 -38.44 -59.40
C LEU A 5 -32.21 -37.59 -59.18
N ILE A 6 -31.59 -37.91 -58.04
CA ILE A 6 -30.46 -37.29 -57.31
C ILE A 6 -29.14 -37.83 -57.86
N LEU A 7 -28.05 -37.04 -57.78
CA LEU A 7 -26.73 -37.52 -57.30
C LEU A 7 -25.78 -36.35 -56.99
N THR A 8 -25.25 -36.41 -55.77
CA THR A 8 -24.27 -35.54 -55.11
C THR A 8 -22.88 -35.67 -55.71
N SER A 9 -22.08 -34.60 -55.69
CA SER A 9 -20.62 -34.64 -55.48
C SER A 9 -20.11 -33.25 -55.07
N GLN A 10 -19.47 -33.19 -53.90
CA GLN A 10 -18.74 -32.02 -53.41
C GLN A 10 -17.38 -31.93 -54.13
N LEU A 11 -17.01 -30.73 -54.58
CA LEU A 11 -15.62 -30.32 -54.77
C LEU A 11 -15.54 -28.84 -54.39
N ALA A 12 -14.91 -28.58 -53.25
CA ALA A 12 -14.60 -27.25 -52.76
C ALA A 12 -13.55 -26.61 -53.69
N VAL A 13 -13.91 -25.46 -54.26
CA VAL A 13 -13.03 -24.65 -55.09
C VAL A 13 -12.17 -23.78 -54.16
N ASN A 14 -10.87 -24.01 -54.26
CA ASN A 14 -9.80 -23.16 -53.79
C ASN A 14 -9.78 -21.86 -54.60
N CYS A 15 -9.90 -20.70 -53.97
CA CYS A 15 -9.56 -19.40 -54.55
C CYS A 15 -9.39 -18.33 -53.46
N SER A 16 -8.39 -17.47 -53.70
CA SER A 16 -8.16 -16.14 -53.09
C SER A 16 -7.52 -16.14 -51.71
N SER A 17 -6.56 -15.29 -51.37
CA SER A 17 -5.61 -14.37 -52.05
C SER A 17 -4.99 -13.62 -50.88
N ASP A 18 -3.67 -13.50 -50.84
CA ASP A 18 -2.91 -12.47 -50.11
C ASP A 18 -3.62 -11.80 -48.94
N ASP A 19 -3.56 -12.43 -47.76
CA ASP A 19 -3.55 -11.70 -46.51
C ASP A 19 -2.15 -11.89 -45.93
N ASP A 20 -1.38 -10.81 -45.98
CA ASP A 20 -0.12 -10.65 -45.26
C ASP A 20 -0.31 -11.19 -43.85
N LEU A 21 0.34 -12.31 -43.56
CA LEU A 21 0.63 -12.72 -42.21
C LEU A 21 1.51 -11.61 -41.64
N ILE A 22 0.87 -10.62 -41.01
CA ILE A 22 1.46 -9.85 -39.94
C ILE A 22 1.90 -10.89 -38.92
N ASN A 23 3.12 -11.35 -39.11
CA ASN A 23 3.95 -11.91 -38.07
C ASN A 23 4.26 -10.73 -37.15
N ASP A 24 3.24 -10.28 -36.42
CA ASP A 24 3.41 -9.57 -35.16
C ASP A 24 4.12 -10.59 -34.29
N GLY A 25 5.45 -10.56 -34.43
CA GLY A 25 6.33 -11.37 -33.63
C GLY A 25 5.86 -11.20 -32.21
N ILE A 26 5.58 -12.33 -31.56
CA ILE A 26 5.52 -12.39 -30.11
C ILE A 26 6.85 -11.79 -29.66
N GLU A 27 6.87 -10.48 -29.38
CA GLU A 27 8.00 -9.78 -28.81
C GLU A 27 8.35 -10.64 -27.61
N ASN A 28 9.52 -11.28 -27.66
CA ASN A 28 9.88 -12.24 -26.64
C ASN A 28 9.94 -11.44 -25.34
N SER A 29 8.88 -11.55 -24.54
CA SER A 29 8.43 -10.47 -23.64
C SER A 29 9.37 -10.21 -22.46
N THR A 30 10.52 -10.88 -22.45
CA THR A 30 11.56 -10.84 -21.42
C THR A 30 12.92 -10.37 -21.96
N VAL A 31 13.06 -10.02 -23.25
CA VAL A 31 14.34 -9.55 -23.83
C VAL A 31 14.91 -8.35 -23.07
N TRP A 32 14.05 -7.38 -22.72
CA TRP A 32 14.48 -6.23 -21.91
C TRP A 32 15.06 -6.64 -20.55
N MET A 33 14.65 -7.78 -19.98
CA MET A 33 15.22 -8.32 -18.75
C MET A 33 16.57 -8.98 -18.98
N ASP A 34 16.79 -9.60 -20.15
CA ASP A 34 18.10 -10.15 -20.55
C ASP A 34 19.13 -9.01 -20.74
N ASP A 35 18.69 -7.88 -21.31
CA ASP A 35 19.50 -6.67 -21.44
C ASP A 35 19.84 -6.07 -20.07
N LEU A 36 18.87 -6.05 -19.15
CA LEU A 36 19.10 -5.63 -17.76
C LEU A 36 20.03 -6.59 -17.03
N GLU A 37 19.91 -7.91 -17.20
CA GLU A 37 20.84 -8.87 -16.60
C GLU A 37 22.27 -8.72 -17.15
N SER A 38 22.40 -8.39 -18.43
CA SER A 38 23.70 -8.13 -19.05
C SER A 38 24.36 -6.84 -18.50
N SER A 39 23.57 -5.84 -18.10
CA SER A 39 24.06 -4.53 -17.64
C SER A 39 24.17 -4.40 -16.12
N LEU A 40 23.25 -4.98 -15.35
CA LEU A 40 23.18 -4.93 -13.89
C LEU A 40 23.77 -6.18 -13.22
N GLY A 41 24.00 -7.24 -14.00
CA GLY A 41 24.65 -8.46 -13.55
C GLY A 41 23.71 -9.64 -13.34
N LYS A 42 24.33 -10.81 -13.16
CA LYS A 42 23.66 -12.12 -13.04
C LYS A 42 22.64 -12.13 -11.90
N GLY A 43 21.45 -12.65 -12.18
CA GLY A 43 20.35 -12.77 -11.22
C GLY A 43 19.32 -11.65 -11.31
N THR A 44 19.61 -10.57 -12.03
CA THR A 44 18.67 -9.45 -12.25
C THR A 44 17.36 -9.94 -12.86
N LYS A 45 17.42 -10.72 -13.95
CA LYS A 45 16.22 -11.27 -14.60
C LYS A 45 15.37 -12.12 -13.64
N ALA A 46 16.02 -12.93 -12.81
CA ALA A 46 15.33 -13.75 -11.82
C ALA A 46 14.59 -12.90 -10.79
N LYS A 47 15.24 -11.85 -10.25
CA LYS A 47 14.62 -10.89 -9.32
C LYS A 47 13.42 -10.16 -9.94
N LEU A 48 13.56 -9.67 -11.17
CA LEU A 48 12.44 -9.01 -11.87
C LEU A 48 11.24 -9.95 -12.04
N MET A 49 11.49 -11.22 -12.40
CA MET A 49 10.45 -12.23 -12.54
C MET A 49 9.82 -12.61 -11.19
N GLU A 50 10.59 -12.62 -10.11
CA GLU A 50 10.08 -12.81 -8.75
C GLU A 50 9.12 -11.69 -8.35
N TRP A 51 9.48 -10.41 -8.56
CA TRP A 51 8.60 -9.28 -8.25
C TRP A 51 7.33 -9.27 -9.10
N ILE A 52 7.43 -9.61 -10.39
CA ILE A 52 6.26 -9.78 -11.26
C ILE A 52 5.38 -10.93 -10.74
N GLY A 53 5.98 -12.05 -10.34
CA GLY A 53 5.26 -13.17 -9.72
C GLY A 53 4.59 -12.81 -8.39
N ALA A 54 5.16 -11.87 -7.63
CA ALA A 54 4.59 -11.30 -6.42
C ALA A 54 3.52 -10.22 -6.67
N GLY A 55 3.25 -9.89 -7.94
CA GLY A 55 2.17 -8.96 -8.33
C GLY A 55 2.62 -7.54 -8.66
N LEU A 56 3.90 -7.31 -8.97
CA LEU A 56 4.35 -6.04 -9.55
C LEU A 56 3.98 -5.99 -11.04
N ASP A 57 3.42 -4.88 -11.52
CA ASP A 57 3.04 -4.75 -12.92
C ASP A 57 4.28 -4.77 -13.84
N LYS A 58 4.33 -5.78 -14.72
CA LYS A 58 5.45 -5.98 -15.66
C LYS A 58 5.64 -4.81 -16.62
N THR A 59 4.56 -4.20 -17.07
CA THR A 59 4.60 -3.08 -18.03
C THR A 59 5.16 -1.85 -17.33
N LYS A 60 4.71 -1.55 -16.11
CA LYS A 60 5.22 -0.46 -15.27
C LYS A 60 6.68 -0.65 -14.90
N LEU A 61 7.07 -1.88 -14.55
CA LEU A 61 8.47 -2.21 -14.30
C LEU A 61 9.35 -1.98 -15.54
N LYS A 62 8.93 -2.45 -16.72
CA LYS A 62 9.63 -2.20 -18.00
C LYS A 62 9.74 -0.70 -18.29
N GLU A 63 8.64 0.05 -18.11
CA GLU A 63 8.57 1.51 -18.31
C GLU A 63 9.56 2.24 -17.38
N ALA A 64 9.59 1.89 -16.10
CA ALA A 64 10.49 2.49 -15.11
C ALA A 64 11.97 2.30 -15.49
N PHE A 65 12.38 1.08 -15.85
CA PHE A 65 13.76 0.81 -16.30
C PHE A 65 14.12 1.44 -17.65
N SER A 66 13.12 1.66 -18.52
CA SER A 66 13.32 2.30 -19.82
C SER A 66 13.49 3.81 -19.70
N THR A 67 12.91 4.43 -18.68
CA THR A 67 12.88 5.89 -18.50
C THR A 67 13.85 6.40 -17.44
N THR A 68 14.31 5.56 -16.52
CA THR A 68 15.31 5.95 -15.53
C THR A 68 16.66 6.28 -16.18
N SER A 69 17.31 7.36 -15.69
CA SER A 69 18.69 7.68 -16.06
C SER A 69 19.69 6.74 -15.39
N ASP A 70 19.34 6.18 -14.23
CA ASP A 70 20.16 5.24 -13.48
C ASP A 70 19.38 3.96 -13.18
N LYS A 71 19.80 2.88 -13.84
CA LYS A 71 19.17 1.55 -13.70
C LYS A 71 19.68 0.82 -12.46
N ALA A 72 20.90 1.11 -12.01
CA ALA A 72 21.47 0.49 -10.83
C ALA A 72 20.78 1.04 -9.58
N ASP A 73 20.60 2.37 -9.51
CA ASP A 73 19.88 3.01 -8.40
C ASP A 73 18.43 2.53 -8.33
N LEU A 74 17.71 2.47 -9.46
CA LEU A 74 16.34 1.93 -9.48
C LEU A 74 16.29 0.46 -9.03
N MET A 75 17.28 -0.35 -9.41
CA MET A 75 17.36 -1.74 -8.95
C MET A 75 17.58 -1.80 -7.44
N GLU A 76 18.49 -0.98 -6.90
CA GLU A 76 18.74 -0.89 -5.47
C GLU A 76 17.50 -0.44 -4.68
N ASP A 77 16.78 0.57 -5.16
CA ASP A 77 15.52 1.04 -4.58
C ASP A 77 14.45 -0.06 -4.51
N LEU A 78 14.31 -0.84 -5.59
CA LEU A 78 13.38 -1.97 -5.65
C LEU A 78 13.80 -3.13 -4.73
N GLU A 79 15.10 -3.38 -4.57
CA GLU A 79 15.62 -4.40 -3.66
C GLU A 79 15.49 -4.00 -2.19
N ASN A 80 15.68 -2.72 -1.88
CA ASN A 80 15.57 -2.17 -0.53
C ASN A 80 14.12 -1.85 -0.13
N SER A 81 13.17 -2.02 -1.05
CA SER A 81 11.76 -1.79 -0.80
C SER A 81 11.20 -2.74 0.26
N VAL A 82 10.65 -2.17 1.34
CA VAL A 82 10.08 -2.95 2.45
C VAL A 82 8.87 -3.81 2.07
N SER A 83 8.17 -3.51 0.97
CA SER A 83 7.06 -4.31 0.44
C SER A 83 6.82 -4.10 -1.04
N ILE A 84 5.96 -4.94 -1.62
CA ILE A 84 5.45 -4.76 -3.00
C ILE A 84 4.80 -3.40 -3.21
N TYR A 85 4.12 -2.84 -2.19
CA TYR A 85 3.51 -1.51 -2.30
C TYR A 85 4.55 -0.40 -2.36
N HIS A 86 5.69 -0.58 -1.69
CA HIS A 86 6.82 0.34 -1.81
C HIS A 86 7.44 0.25 -3.21
N GLN A 87 7.61 -0.97 -3.74
CA GLN A 87 8.09 -1.16 -5.13
C GLN A 87 7.16 -0.48 -6.15
N ARG A 88 5.83 -0.58 -5.95
CA ARG A 88 4.83 0.09 -6.80
C ARG A 88 4.99 1.60 -6.84
N VAL A 89 5.48 2.23 -5.78
CA VAL A 89 5.80 3.67 -5.79
C VAL A 89 6.94 3.97 -6.75
N TYR A 90 8.05 3.23 -6.67
CA TYR A 90 9.21 3.45 -7.55
C TYR A 90 8.89 3.27 -9.03
N VAL A 91 8.07 2.26 -9.37
CA VAL A 91 7.66 2.01 -10.77
C VAL A 91 6.41 2.78 -11.20
N LYS A 92 5.86 3.63 -10.33
CA LYS A 92 4.65 4.43 -10.59
C LYS A 92 3.44 3.57 -10.99
N ASP A 93 3.31 2.39 -10.38
CA ASP A 93 2.21 1.44 -10.55
C ASP A 93 1.03 1.86 -9.65
N TRP A 94 0.53 3.07 -9.89
CA TRP A 94 -0.48 3.73 -9.05
C TRP A 94 -1.79 2.96 -9.00
N ASP A 95 -2.20 2.34 -10.11
CA ASP A 95 -3.46 1.59 -10.20
C ASP A 95 -3.49 0.38 -9.25
N ASN A 96 -2.31 -0.12 -8.86
CA ASN A 96 -2.18 -1.24 -7.94
C ASN A 96 -1.77 -0.82 -6.52
N ILE A 97 -1.77 0.47 -6.16
CA ILE A 97 -1.65 0.88 -4.76
C ILE A 97 -3.05 1.11 -4.18
N PRO A 98 -3.55 0.27 -3.27
CA PRO A 98 -4.92 0.37 -2.79
C PRO A 98 -5.15 1.64 -1.96
N GLY A 99 -6.30 2.27 -2.15
CA GLY A 99 -6.76 3.39 -1.31
C GLY A 99 -6.11 4.75 -1.62
N ILE A 100 -5.28 4.87 -2.67
CA ILE A 100 -4.73 6.19 -3.06
C ILE A 100 -5.77 7.04 -3.79
N GLU A 101 -5.56 8.34 -3.77
CA GLU A 101 -6.37 9.36 -4.43
C GLU A 101 -5.54 10.06 -5.52
N LYS A 102 -6.10 10.20 -6.72
CA LYS A 102 -5.40 10.77 -7.89
C LYS A 102 -5.67 12.26 -8.11
N SER A 103 -6.50 12.88 -7.28
CA SER A 103 -6.68 14.32 -7.27
C SER A 103 -5.49 15.05 -6.64
N ASP A 104 -5.49 16.38 -6.76
CA ASP A 104 -4.42 17.22 -6.23
C ASP A 104 -4.36 17.17 -4.70
N TYR A 105 -3.18 16.87 -4.18
CA TYR A 105 -2.88 16.95 -2.77
C TYR A 105 -3.00 18.38 -2.23
N ALA A 106 -3.70 18.51 -1.11
CA ALA A 106 -3.69 19.69 -0.27
C ALA A 106 -3.57 19.27 1.20
N PRO A 107 -2.58 19.79 1.96
CA PRO A 107 -2.45 19.49 3.37
C PRO A 107 -3.69 19.99 4.13
N ASN A 108 -4.19 19.16 5.03
CA ASN A 108 -5.36 19.46 5.85
C ASN A 108 -5.17 19.06 7.33
N GLY A 109 -3.94 18.78 7.74
CA GLY A 109 -3.59 18.46 9.11
C GLY A 109 -3.61 19.67 10.04
N LEU A 110 -3.76 19.44 11.34
CA LEU A 110 -3.64 20.48 12.36
C LEU A 110 -2.24 21.12 12.33
N ILE A 111 -2.18 22.43 12.55
CA ILE A 111 -0.94 23.22 12.51
C ILE A 111 -0.30 23.43 13.89
N ALA A 112 -1.00 23.06 14.95
CA ALA A 112 -0.58 23.21 16.33
C ALA A 112 -0.89 21.94 17.12
N GLY A 113 -0.16 21.75 18.22
CA GLY A 113 -0.46 20.67 19.16
C GLY A 113 -1.74 20.95 19.95
N GLU A 114 -2.29 19.89 20.54
CA GLU A 114 -3.48 19.93 21.37
C GLU A 114 -3.15 19.48 22.80
N SER A 115 -3.90 20.00 23.78
CA SER A 115 -3.75 19.64 25.20
C SER A 115 -5.11 19.36 25.81
N ASN A 116 -5.16 18.50 26.83
CA ASN A 116 -6.37 18.25 27.60
C ASN A 116 -6.17 18.59 29.08
N PRO A 117 -6.76 19.69 29.58
CA PRO A 117 -6.58 20.10 30.98
C PRO A 117 -7.13 19.06 31.98
N GLU A 118 -8.11 18.23 31.60
CA GLU A 118 -8.67 17.22 32.50
C GLU A 118 -7.68 16.11 32.85
N TRP A 119 -6.76 15.78 31.95
CA TRP A 119 -5.74 14.76 32.21
C TRP A 119 -4.59 15.25 33.09
N SER A 120 -4.46 16.57 33.27
CA SER A 120 -3.50 17.19 34.19
C SER A 120 -2.04 16.71 34.01
N SER A 121 -1.64 16.36 32.78
CA SER A 121 -0.29 15.88 32.46
C SER A 121 0.14 16.30 31.05
N PRO A 122 1.19 17.12 30.90
CA PRO A 122 1.73 17.50 29.59
C PRO A 122 2.29 16.32 28.78
N ASP A 123 2.68 15.22 29.44
CA ASP A 123 3.17 14.02 28.75
C ASP A 123 2.07 13.30 27.95
N LEU A 124 0.82 13.72 28.14
CA LEU A 124 -0.35 13.24 27.40
C LEU A 124 -0.80 14.20 26.31
N ASP A 125 -0.16 15.37 26.16
CA ASP A 125 -0.49 16.32 25.10
C ASP A 125 -0.19 15.73 23.71
N LEU A 126 -0.92 16.19 22.70
CA LEU A 126 -0.67 15.87 21.30
C LEU A 126 0.33 16.88 20.73
N PRO A 127 1.62 16.54 20.55
CA PRO A 127 2.59 17.49 20.03
C PRO A 127 2.26 17.84 18.57
N ALA A 128 2.64 19.04 18.13
CA ALA A 128 2.28 19.57 16.81
C ALA A 128 2.67 18.65 15.64
N VAL A 129 3.79 17.94 15.74
CA VAL A 129 4.25 16.99 14.72
C VAL A 129 3.28 15.81 14.56
N GLU A 130 2.67 15.35 15.66
CA GLU A 130 1.69 14.26 15.64
C GLU A 130 0.29 14.78 15.31
N ALA A 131 -0.03 16.02 15.73
CA ALA A 131 -1.28 16.70 15.41
C ALA A 131 -1.46 16.92 13.90
N ALA A 132 -0.37 17.15 13.16
CA ALA A 132 -0.39 17.26 11.69
C ALA A 132 -0.92 16.02 10.97
N ASN A 133 -0.99 14.86 11.66
CA ASN A 133 -1.58 13.64 11.11
C ASN A 133 -3.11 13.56 11.29
N PHE A 134 -3.72 14.60 11.86
CA PHE A 134 -5.15 14.68 12.14
C PHE A 134 -5.76 15.92 11.48
N VAL A 135 -6.97 15.80 10.93
CA VAL A 135 -7.78 16.96 10.51
C VAL A 135 -8.43 17.63 11.72
N ASP A 136 -8.88 16.79 12.65
CA ASP A 136 -9.45 17.13 13.95
C ASP A 136 -8.86 16.15 14.97
N ALA A 137 -8.71 16.56 16.23
CA ALA A 137 -8.25 15.68 17.30
C ALA A 137 -9.03 15.97 18.58
N THR A 138 -9.46 14.91 19.24
CA THR A 138 -10.22 14.97 20.49
C THR A 138 -9.60 14.03 21.52
N PRO A 139 -9.49 14.45 22.80
CA PRO A 139 -9.03 13.57 23.85
C PRO A 139 -10.13 12.56 24.20
N VAL A 140 -9.77 11.27 24.23
CA VAL A 140 -10.69 10.17 24.55
C VAL A 140 -10.06 9.25 25.60
N SER A 141 -10.83 8.88 26.62
CA SER A 141 -10.46 7.85 27.59
C SER A 141 -11.15 6.55 27.25
N LEU A 142 -10.41 5.61 26.65
CA LEU A 142 -10.92 4.28 26.31
C LEU A 142 -11.12 3.46 27.60
N PRO A 143 -12.33 2.96 27.87
CA PRO A 143 -12.61 2.18 29.07
C PRO A 143 -12.00 0.77 29.02
N GLU A 144 -12.05 0.08 30.16
CA GLU A 144 -11.75 -1.36 30.27
C GLU A 144 -12.42 -2.15 29.13
N GLY A 145 -11.65 -3.06 28.53
CA GLY A 145 -12.15 -3.98 27.52
C GLY A 145 -12.21 -3.42 26.11
N SER A 146 -12.04 -2.10 25.91
CA SER A 146 -11.87 -1.51 24.58
C SER A 146 -10.68 -2.13 23.85
N LYS A 147 -10.84 -2.31 22.54
CA LYS A 147 -9.82 -2.87 21.64
C LYS A 147 -9.35 -1.83 20.65
N ILE A 148 -8.06 -1.89 20.34
CA ILE A 148 -7.43 -1.07 19.30
C ILE A 148 -6.53 -1.95 18.44
N TYR A 149 -6.37 -1.57 17.18
CA TYR A 149 -5.77 -2.40 16.15
C TYR A 149 -4.65 -1.68 15.41
N ARG A 150 -3.61 -2.40 14.99
CA ARG A 150 -2.48 -1.83 14.25
C ARG A 150 -1.90 -2.83 13.27
N ILE A 151 -1.70 -2.41 12.03
CA ILE A 151 -1.06 -3.21 10.99
C ILE A 151 0.36 -2.67 10.77
N THR A 152 1.37 -3.48 11.08
CA THR A 152 2.77 -3.08 10.90
C THR A 152 3.71 -4.27 10.83
N GLY A 153 4.77 -4.20 10.03
CA GLY A 153 5.93 -5.10 10.19
C GLY A 153 7.03 -4.58 11.10
N GLY A 154 6.89 -3.34 11.58
CA GLY A 154 7.87 -2.69 12.45
C GLY A 154 7.55 -2.87 13.93
N ASN A 155 7.74 -1.80 14.71
CA ASN A 155 7.43 -1.81 16.14
C ASN A 155 5.92 -2.04 16.38
N PRO A 156 5.53 -3.13 17.05
CA PRO A 156 4.13 -3.44 17.33
C PRO A 156 3.47 -2.44 18.30
N ALA A 157 4.25 -1.80 19.18
CA ALA A 157 3.78 -0.83 20.16
C ALA A 157 4.00 0.63 19.71
N GLY A 158 3.72 0.92 18.44
CA GLY A 158 3.79 2.29 17.89
C GLY A 158 2.69 3.22 18.43
N GLY A 159 2.74 4.49 18.05
CA GLY A 159 1.79 5.51 18.51
C GLY A 159 0.42 5.44 17.83
N TYR A 160 0.35 5.03 16.56
CA TYR A 160 -0.86 5.08 15.74
C TYR A 160 -1.63 3.75 15.71
N TRP A 161 -2.93 3.81 15.97
CA TRP A 161 -3.84 2.66 16.01
C TRP A 161 -5.20 3.03 15.45
N THR A 162 -6.05 2.05 15.18
CA THR A 162 -7.46 2.22 14.83
C THR A 162 -8.36 1.61 15.89
N ILE A 163 -9.56 2.16 16.06
CA ILE A 163 -10.61 1.55 16.90
C ILE A 163 -11.29 0.41 16.14
N GLU A 164 -11.60 0.63 14.87
CA GLU A 164 -12.18 -0.37 13.99
C GLU A 164 -11.09 -1.26 13.41
N LYS A 165 -11.40 -2.56 13.28
CA LYS A 165 -10.51 -3.51 12.62
C LYS A 165 -10.45 -3.19 11.12
N PRO A 166 -9.27 -2.92 10.55
CA PRO A 166 -9.15 -2.74 9.10
C PRO A 166 -9.64 -4.00 8.37
N GLY A 167 -10.48 -3.81 7.36
CA GLY A 167 -11.02 -4.88 6.51
C GLY A 167 -10.14 -5.15 5.28
N SER A 168 -9.32 -4.18 4.87
CA SER A 168 -8.45 -4.29 3.70
C SER A 168 -7.12 -3.56 3.89
N ILE A 169 -6.16 -3.85 3.02
CA ILE A 169 -4.91 -3.09 2.93
C ILE A 169 -5.15 -1.62 2.50
N GLY A 170 -6.22 -1.35 1.75
CA GLY A 170 -6.60 -0.01 1.33
C GLY A 170 -7.06 0.87 2.49
N ASP A 171 -7.69 0.26 3.50
CA ASP A 171 -8.07 0.95 4.74
C ASP A 171 -6.81 1.43 5.48
N VAL A 172 -5.74 0.64 5.46
CA VAL A 172 -4.45 1.01 6.07
C VAL A 172 -3.72 2.06 5.25
N ILE A 173 -3.46 1.80 3.97
CA ILE A 173 -2.67 2.70 3.12
C ILE A 173 -3.43 3.99 2.90
N GLY A 174 -4.65 3.90 2.37
CA GLY A 174 -5.47 5.05 2.00
C GLY A 174 -6.17 5.68 3.19
N GLY A 175 -6.91 4.88 3.96
CA GLY A 175 -7.78 5.37 5.04
C GLY A 175 -7.02 5.98 6.21
N THR A 176 -5.95 5.31 6.66
CA THR A 176 -5.06 5.82 7.72
C THR A 176 -3.78 6.49 7.20
N ALA A 177 -3.72 6.77 5.90
CA ALA A 177 -2.62 7.47 5.25
C ALA A 177 -1.21 6.92 5.57
N VAL A 178 -1.04 5.60 5.64
CA VAL A 178 0.27 4.99 5.91
C VAL A 178 1.07 4.87 4.62
N GLN A 179 2.21 5.56 4.54
CA GLN A 179 3.08 5.45 3.36
C GLN A 179 3.62 4.03 3.15
N PRO A 180 3.63 3.53 1.91
CA PRO A 180 4.23 2.24 1.57
C PRO A 180 5.70 2.09 1.99
N ALA A 181 6.46 3.19 2.05
CA ALA A 181 7.86 3.18 2.46
C ALA A 181 8.06 2.91 3.96
N TRP A 182 7.05 3.19 4.80
CA TRP A 182 7.17 3.10 6.25
C TRP A 182 6.83 1.72 6.81
N ASN A 183 6.14 0.90 6.01
CA ASN A 183 5.49 -0.29 6.51
C ASN A 183 5.44 -1.38 5.44
N ASN A 184 5.71 -2.62 5.85
CA ASN A 184 5.57 -3.77 4.97
C ASN A 184 4.20 -4.48 5.09
N PHE A 185 3.37 -4.03 6.03
CA PHE A 185 2.00 -4.50 6.27
C PHE A 185 1.89 -6.01 6.57
N SER A 186 2.98 -6.62 7.03
CA SER A 186 3.09 -8.08 7.16
C SER A 186 2.45 -8.67 8.42
N LYS A 187 2.11 -7.86 9.41
CA LYS A 187 1.57 -8.33 10.69
C LYS A 187 0.46 -7.45 11.22
N PHE A 188 -0.41 -8.06 12.00
CA PHE A 188 -1.56 -7.42 12.59
C PHE A 188 -1.58 -7.58 14.10
N TYR A 189 -1.85 -6.50 14.82
CA TYR A 189 -1.79 -6.44 16.26
C TYR A 189 -3.08 -5.94 16.87
N GLU A 190 -3.41 -6.48 18.04
CA GLU A 190 -4.50 -6.05 18.91
C GLU A 190 -3.93 -5.68 20.29
N TYR A 191 -4.43 -4.59 20.85
CA TYR A 191 -4.32 -4.28 22.28
C TYR A 191 -5.72 -4.17 22.87
N GLN A 192 -5.91 -4.75 24.06
CA GLN A 192 -7.13 -4.61 24.84
C GLN A 192 -6.83 -3.87 26.15
N VAL A 193 -7.61 -2.83 26.45
CA VAL A 193 -7.48 -2.07 27.71
C VAL A 193 -7.72 -3.02 28.89
N PRO A 194 -6.75 -3.17 29.82
CA PRO A 194 -6.87 -4.09 30.94
C PRO A 194 -8.00 -3.77 31.91
N LYS A 195 -8.30 -4.74 32.76
CA LYS A 195 -9.29 -4.57 33.82
C LYS A 195 -8.93 -3.43 34.77
N ALA A 196 -9.94 -2.66 35.16
CA ALA A 196 -9.83 -1.50 36.04
C ALA A 196 -8.83 -0.43 35.55
N GLN A 197 -8.56 -0.37 34.24
CA GLN A 197 -7.72 0.65 33.62
C GLN A 197 -8.50 1.43 32.58
N THR A 198 -7.97 2.61 32.24
CA THR A 198 -8.39 3.41 31.09
C THR A 198 -7.16 3.74 30.27
N LEU A 199 -7.33 3.90 28.96
CA LEU A 199 -6.27 4.36 28.06
C LEU A 199 -6.64 5.73 27.50
N ASN A 200 -5.89 6.75 27.88
CA ASN A 200 -6.05 8.11 27.34
C ASN A 200 -5.37 8.21 25.97
N VAL A 201 -6.13 8.59 24.95
CA VAL A 201 -5.67 8.65 23.56
C VAL A 201 -6.21 9.89 22.87
N TRP A 202 -5.52 10.36 21.85
CA TRP A 202 -6.08 11.35 20.93
C TRP A 202 -6.76 10.62 19.78
N GLN A 203 -8.02 10.91 19.53
CA GLN A 203 -8.80 10.33 18.44
C GLN A 203 -9.22 11.41 17.44
N GLY A 204 -9.15 11.10 16.15
CA GLY A 204 -9.54 12.06 15.14
C GLY A 204 -9.51 11.52 13.72
N THR A 205 -9.98 12.33 12.79
CA THR A 205 -9.93 12.05 11.35
C THR A 205 -8.50 12.11 10.84
N THR A 206 -8.04 11.09 10.12
CA THR A 206 -6.69 11.05 9.55
C THR A 206 -6.51 12.13 8.47
N ALA A 207 -5.44 12.93 8.58
CA ALA A 207 -5.07 13.91 7.56
C ALA A 207 -4.52 13.26 6.30
N ARG A 208 -4.59 13.99 5.17
CA ARG A 208 -3.99 13.59 3.90
C ARG A 208 -2.48 13.61 3.99
N GLN A 209 -1.83 12.70 3.27
CA GLN A 209 -0.37 12.66 3.17
C GLN A 209 0.10 12.45 1.73
N PRO A 210 1.28 12.98 1.36
CA PRO A 210 1.98 12.55 0.15
C PRO A 210 2.18 11.02 0.17
N ILE A 211 2.13 10.39 -1.01
CA ILE A 211 2.34 8.93 -1.13
C ILE A 211 3.78 8.53 -0.78
N ALA A 212 4.73 9.44 -1.02
CA ALA A 212 6.14 9.30 -0.70
C ALA A 212 6.81 10.67 -0.62
N GLU A 213 8.03 10.71 -0.09
CA GLU A 213 8.86 11.91 -0.11
C GLU A 213 9.06 12.41 -1.55
N GLY A 214 8.81 13.70 -1.78
CA GLY A 214 8.91 14.31 -3.10
C GLY A 214 7.80 13.95 -4.10
N ILE A 215 6.86 13.06 -3.75
CA ILE A 215 5.73 12.67 -4.62
C ILE A 215 4.42 13.07 -3.95
N VAL A 216 3.89 14.23 -4.36
CA VAL A 216 2.64 14.77 -3.80
C VAL A 216 1.40 14.24 -4.50
N ASN A 217 1.48 13.79 -5.75
CA ASN A 217 0.37 13.21 -6.51
C ASN A 217 0.80 11.89 -7.20
N PRO A 218 0.01 10.81 -7.12
CA PRO A 218 -1.19 10.67 -6.29
C PRO A 218 -0.87 10.78 -4.79
N HIS A 219 -1.88 10.87 -3.95
CA HIS A 219 -1.72 11.04 -2.50
C HIS A 219 -2.52 10.03 -1.70
N LEU A 220 -2.23 9.97 -0.41
CA LEU A 220 -3.00 9.21 0.57
C LEU A 220 -4.15 10.09 1.09
N PRO A 221 -5.42 9.71 0.83
CA PRO A 221 -6.56 10.58 1.15
C PRO A 221 -6.80 10.75 2.65
N GLY A 222 -6.35 9.80 3.48
CA GLY A 222 -6.73 9.75 4.88
C GLY A 222 -8.26 9.61 5.03
N GLY A 223 -8.81 10.29 6.02
CA GLY A 223 -10.27 10.40 6.21
C GLY A 223 -10.88 9.35 7.13
N GLU A 224 -10.18 8.26 7.45
CA GLU A 224 -10.65 7.32 8.47
C GLU A 224 -10.27 7.78 9.88
N GLN A 225 -11.00 7.28 10.87
CA GLN A 225 -10.69 7.51 12.27
C GLN A 225 -9.43 6.75 12.67
N GLN A 226 -8.47 7.47 13.23
CA GLN A 226 -7.32 6.88 13.90
C GLN A 226 -7.20 7.41 15.32
N ILE A 227 -6.34 6.76 16.09
CA ILE A 227 -5.94 7.23 17.41
C ILE A 227 -4.41 7.33 17.52
N PHE A 228 -3.96 8.25 18.36
CA PHE A 228 -2.59 8.36 18.81
C PHE A 228 -2.51 8.06 20.31
N VAL A 229 -1.66 7.10 20.67
CA VAL A 229 -1.33 6.73 22.04
C VAL A 229 -0.06 7.48 22.46
N PRO A 230 -0.15 8.44 23.42
CA PRO A 230 1.01 9.18 23.92
C PRO A 230 2.18 8.28 24.32
N LEU A 231 3.41 8.77 24.13
CA LEU A 231 4.63 7.98 24.36
C LEU A 231 4.72 7.44 25.79
N VAL A 232 4.33 8.24 26.78
CA VAL A 232 4.37 7.86 28.20
C VAL A 232 3.48 6.66 28.51
N LEU A 233 2.45 6.39 27.69
CA LEU A 233 1.54 5.25 27.85
C LEU A 233 2.00 3.99 27.10
N ARG A 234 3.06 4.07 26.30
CA ARG A 234 3.61 2.96 25.50
C ARG A 234 4.79 2.28 26.21
N ASP A 235 4.65 2.10 27.52
CA ASP A 235 5.65 1.49 28.39
C ASP A 235 5.76 -0.03 28.20
N ASP A 236 6.56 -0.70 29.03
CA ASP A 236 6.73 -2.14 28.96
C ASP A 236 5.49 -2.94 29.37
N ALA A 237 4.56 -2.35 30.14
CA ALA A 237 3.29 -2.98 30.45
C ALA A 237 2.38 -2.97 29.21
N PHE A 238 2.27 -1.83 28.51
CA PHE A 238 1.56 -1.73 27.24
C PHE A 238 2.11 -2.73 26.21
N LYS A 239 3.44 -2.75 26.01
CA LYS A 239 4.09 -3.65 25.04
C LYS A 239 3.79 -5.13 25.29
N LYS A 240 3.71 -5.57 26.55
CA LYS A 240 3.41 -6.97 26.90
C LYS A 240 1.97 -7.38 26.58
N LEU A 241 1.07 -6.41 26.44
CA LEU A 241 -0.35 -6.64 26.16
C LEU A 241 -0.69 -6.54 24.67
N VAL A 242 0.24 -6.04 23.84
CA VAL A 242 0.09 -6.07 22.39
C VAL A 242 0.26 -7.50 21.90
N THR A 243 -0.77 -8.01 21.23
CA THR A 243 -0.81 -9.39 20.73
C THR A 243 -0.89 -9.42 19.21
N GLU A 244 -0.07 -10.27 18.59
CA GLU A 244 -0.18 -10.53 17.15
C GLU A 244 -1.41 -11.41 16.88
N ILE A 245 -2.22 -11.01 15.92
CA ILE A 245 -3.42 -11.71 15.46
C ILE A 245 -3.34 -11.94 13.94
N PRO A 246 -4.10 -12.90 13.37
CA PRO A 246 -4.06 -13.15 11.93
C PRO A 246 -4.50 -11.92 11.13
N LEU A 247 -3.79 -11.64 10.03
CA LEU A 247 -4.19 -10.60 9.08
C LEU A 247 -5.64 -10.83 8.61
N PRO A 248 -6.40 -9.75 8.36
CA PRO A 248 -7.80 -9.88 7.94
C PRO A 248 -8.00 -10.29 6.48
N TRP A 249 -6.92 -10.41 5.68
CA TRP A 249 -6.93 -10.74 4.26
C TRP A 249 -5.91 -11.82 3.90
#